data_AF-A0A5D0CP50-F1
#
_entry.id   AF-A0A5D0CP50-F1
#
_cell.length_a   1.000
_cell.length_b   1.000
_cell.length_c   1.000
_cell.angle_alpha   90.00
_cell.angle_beta   90.00
_cell.angle_gamma   90.00
#
_symmetry.space_group_name_H-M   'P 1'
#
loop_
_entity.id
_entity.type
_entity.pdbx_description
1 polymer ?
#
loop_
_entity_poly.entity_id
_entity_poly.type
_entity_poly.pdbx_seq_one_letter_code
_entity_poly.pdbx_strand_id
1 'polypeptide(L)' 'MRPTPADAADAASIPAWAAPSVKAALGTGLLTGDPDGRFRPDQAVTGAEAAVAVYRLQEGLNR' A
#
# COMPACT_ATOMS: atom_id res chain seq x y z
N MET A 1 3.75 -6.40 13.54
CA MET A 1 2.41 -6.55 12.92
C MET A 1 2.45 -5.76 11.62
N ARG A 2 2.14 -6.35 10.45
CA ARG A 2 2.08 -5.60 9.20
C ARG A 2 0.66 -5.06 9.03
N PRO A 3 0.49 -3.75 8.79
CA PRO A 3 -0.82 -3.14 8.77
C PRO A 3 -1.67 -3.74 7.64
N THR A 4 -2.96 -3.90 7.91
CA THR A 4 -3.97 -4.30 6.94
C THR A 4 -4.77 -3.06 6.51
N PRO A 5 -5.53 -3.11 5.41
CA PRO A 5 -6.35 -1.96 5.00
C PRO A 5 -7.37 -1.55 6.05
N ALA A 6 -7.80 -2.47 6.92
CA ALA A 6 -8.70 -2.18 8.04
C ALA A 6 -8.03 -1.36 9.14
N ASP A 7 -6.69 -1.37 9.21
CA ASP A 7 -5.91 -0.58 10.17
C ASP A 7 -5.62 0.84 9.64
N ALA A 8 -5.89 1.11 8.36
CA ALA A 8 -5.71 2.43 7.77
C ALA A 8 -6.80 3.39 8.26
N ALA A 9 -6.40 4.58 8.73
CA ALA A 9 -7.33 5.59 9.24
C ALA A 9 -8.32 6.11 8.18
N ASP A 10 -8.02 5.92 6.90
CA ASP A 10 -8.85 6.28 5.75
C ASP A 10 -9.39 5.04 4.98
N ALA A 11 -9.50 3.90 5.66
CA ALA A 11 -10.03 2.66 5.07
C ALA A 11 -11.40 2.85 4.37
N ALA A 12 -12.24 3.73 4.90
CA ALA A 12 -13.56 4.03 4.33
C ALA A 12 -13.50 4.72 2.95
N SER A 13 -12.38 5.38 2.63
CA SER A 13 -12.16 6.02 1.33
C SER A 13 -11.62 5.04 0.28
N ILE A 14 -11.20 3.83 0.68
CA ILE A 14 -10.70 2.82 -0.26
C ILE A 14 -11.90 2.21 -1.01
N PRO A 15 -11.96 2.31 -2.35
CA PRO A 15 -13.02 1.70 -3.12
C PRO A 15 -13.07 0.18 -2.89
N ALA A 16 -14.27 -0.39 -2.84
CA ALA A 16 -14.45 -1.83 -2.57
C ALA A 16 -13.67 -2.74 -3.54
N TRP A 17 -13.54 -2.33 -4.81
CA TRP A 17 -12.76 -3.07 -5.81
C TRP A 17 -11.25 -3.04 -5.54
N ALA A 18 -10.74 -2.00 -4.88
CA ALA A 18 -9.32 -1.82 -4.59
C ALA A 18 -8.90 -2.51 -3.28
N ALA A 19 -9.85 -2.72 -2.36
CA ALA A 19 -9.62 -3.36 -1.07
C ALA A 19 -8.75 -4.64 -1.13
N PRO A 20 -8.98 -5.63 -2.02
CA PRO A 20 -8.13 -6.82 -2.09
C PRO A 20 -6.69 -6.49 -2.50
N SER A 21 -6.49 -5.59 -3.46
CA SER A 21 -5.17 -5.17 -3.93
C SER A 21 -4.41 -4.39 -2.86
N VAL A 22 -5.08 -3.46 -2.17
CA VAL A 22 -4.48 -2.69 -1.06
C VAL A 22 -4.11 -3.62 0.09
N LYS A 23 -4.95 -4.63 0.38
CA LYS A 23 -4.64 -5.66 1.37
C LYS A 23 -3.37 -6.42 1.04
N ALA A 24 -3.25 -6.85 -0.21
CA ALA A 24 -2.05 -7.53 -0.67
C ALA A 24 -0.83 -6.60 -0.61
N ALA A 25 -0.95 -5.34 -1.04
CA ALA A 25 0.16 -4.40 -1.08
C ALA A 25 0.71 -4.06 0.33
N LEU A 26 -0.17 -3.73 1.28
CA LEU A 26 0.20 -3.49 2.68
C LEU A 26 0.68 -4.78 3.37
N GLY A 27 -0.05 -5.87 3.12
CA GLY A 27 0.24 -7.20 3.64
C GLY A 27 1.43 -7.89 2.96
N THR A 28 2.04 -7.31 1.93
CA THR A 28 3.34 -7.72 1.36
C THR A 28 4.46 -6.75 1.76
N GLY A 29 4.11 -5.57 2.27
CA GLY A 29 5.07 -4.47 2.48
C GLY A 29 5.50 -3.83 1.17
N LEU A 30 4.84 -4.16 0.05
CA LEU A 30 5.06 -3.57 -1.25
C LEU A 30 4.77 -2.07 -1.20
N LEU A 31 3.61 -1.71 -0.65
CA LEU A 31 3.23 -0.34 -0.31
C LEU A 31 3.11 -0.18 1.19
N THR A 32 3.30 1.04 1.66
CA THR A 32 3.21 1.44 3.07
C THR A 32 2.37 2.70 3.15
N GLY A 33 1.53 2.81 4.17
CA GLY A 33 0.83 4.05 4.48
C GLY A 33 1.78 5.14 4.99
N ASP A 34 1.21 6.32 5.23
CA ASP A 34 1.93 7.45 5.82
C ASP A 34 2.15 7.27 7.34
N PRO A 35 2.98 8.12 7.98
CA PRO A 35 3.20 8.08 9.42
C PRO A 35 1.94 8.31 10.27
N ASP A 36 0.91 8.94 9.69
CA ASP A 36 -0.39 9.18 10.33
C ASP A 36 -1.33 7.96 10.23
N GLY A 37 -0.85 6.85 9.66
CA GLY A 37 -1.60 5.61 9.52
C GLY A 37 -2.64 5.63 8.39
N ARG A 38 -2.48 6.49 7.38
CA ARG A 38 -3.38 6.57 6.21
C ARG A 38 -2.76 5.94 4.98
N PHE A 39 -3.59 5.34 4.13
CA PHE A 39 -3.17 4.78 2.84
C PHE A 39 -3.20 5.80 1.70
N ARG A 40 -4.07 6.83 1.79
CA ARG A 40 -4.28 7.89 0.80
C ARG A 40 -4.73 7.38 -0.57
N PRO A 41 -5.88 6.69 -0.68
CA PRO A 41 -6.31 6.03 -1.92
C PRO A 41 -6.55 7.00 -3.10
N ASP A 42 -6.93 8.25 -2.82
CA ASP A 42 -7.20 9.28 -3.85
C ASP A 42 -5.97 10.13 -4.19
N GLN A 43 -4.85 9.93 -3.49
CA GLN A 43 -3.64 10.70 -3.73
C GLN A 43 -2.82 10.09 -4.87
N ALA A 44 -2.34 10.94 -5.77
CA ALA A 44 -1.43 10.52 -6.81
C ALA A 44 -0.10 10.03 -6.21
N VAL A 45 0.37 8.88 -6.70
CA VAL A 45 1.69 8.34 -6.38
C VAL A 45 2.78 9.22 -7.01
N THR A 46 3.82 9.51 -6.26
CA THR A 46 5.03 10.16 -6.76
C THR A 46 5.91 9.18 -7.53
N GLY A 47 6.78 9.71 -8.40
CA GLY A 47 7.75 8.87 -9.12
C GLY A 47 8.68 8.08 -8.19
N ALA A 48 9.05 8.65 -7.05
CA ALA A 48 9.89 7.99 -6.05
C ALA A 48 9.16 6.81 -5.38
N GLU A 49 7.89 6.98 -5.01
CA GLU A 49 7.07 5.91 -4.43
C GLU A 49 6.84 4.77 -5.42
N ALA A 50 6.57 5.10 -6.68
CA ALA A 50 6.44 4.10 -7.74
C ALA A 50 7.74 3.29 -7.92
N ALA A 51 8.89 3.96 -7.98
CA ALA A 51 10.19 3.31 -8.11
C ALA A 51 10.49 2.37 -6.93
N VAL A 52 10.19 2.81 -5.70
CA VAL A 52 10.34 1.98 -4.50
C VAL A 52 9.42 0.75 -4.53
N ALA A 53 8.17 0.91 -4.98
CA ALA A 53 7.24 -0.21 -5.11
C ALA A 53 7.77 -1.25 -6.12
N VAL A 54 8.24 -0.83 -7.29
CA VAL A 54 8.82 -1.74 -8.30
C VAL A 54 10.07 -2.44 -7.75
N TYR A 55 10.97 -1.71 -7.07
CA TYR A 55 12.15 -2.29 -6.44
C TYR A 55 11.78 -3.38 -5.43
N ARG A 56 10.83 -3.10 -4.52
CA ARG A 56 10.35 -4.07 -3.53
C ARG A 56 9.69 -5.28 -4.16
N LEU A 57 8.95 -5.09 -5.26
CA LEU A 57 8.35 -6.18 -6.02
C LEU A 57 9.42 -7.11 -6.58
N GLN A 58 10.44 -6.55 -7.25
CA GLN A 58 11.56 -7.32 -7.80
C GLN A 58 12.29 -8.11 -6.70
N GLU A 59 12.60 -7.46 -5.58
CA GLU A 59 13.21 -8.10 -4.42
C GLU A 59 12.35 -9.21 -3.81
N GLY A 60 11.02 -9.12 -3.93
CA GLY A 60 10.10 -10.16 -3.46
C GLY A 60 10.05 -11.38 -4.38
N LEU A 61 10.27 -11.19 -5.68
CA LEU A 61 10.26 -12.25 -6.70
C LEU A 61 11.57 -13.02 -6.76
N ASN A 62 12.69 -12.40 -6.37
CA ASN A 62 14.03 -12.99 -6.44
C ASN A 62 14.44 -13.71 -5.13
N ARG A 63 13.49 -14.29 -4.41
CA ARG A 63 13.70 -14.99 -3.13
C ARG A 63 13.44 -16.48 -3.24
#